data_AF-A0A6B0B8L4-F1
#
_entry.id   AF-A0A6B0B8L4-F1
#
_cell.length_a   1.000
_cell.length_b   1.000
_cell.length_c   1.000
_cell.angle_alpha   90.00
_cell.angle_beta   90.00
_cell.angle_gamma   90.00
#
_symmetry.space_group_name_H-M   'P 1'
#
loop_
_entity.id
_entity.type
_entity.pdbx_description
1 polymer ?
#
loop_
_entity_poly.entity_id
_entity_poly.type
_entity_poly.pdbx_seq_one_letter_code
_entity_poly.pdbx_strand_id
1 'polypeptide(L)' 'MLNSFDAAYHSLCEEVLEIGNTRNDRTNTGTISKFGHQLRFDLSKGFPLLTTKKVSFKLVA' A
#
# COMPACT_ATOMS: atom_id res chain seq x y z
N MET A 1 -0.98 14.93 10.12
CA MET A 1 -1.93 13.84 10.41
C MET A 1 -2.25 13.16 9.08
N LEU A 2 -2.11 11.83 8.98
CA LEU A 2 -2.43 11.10 7.74
C LEU A 2 -3.94 11.08 7.53
N ASN A 3 -4.40 11.13 6.28
CA ASN A 3 -5.81 10.86 5.98
C ASN A 3 -6.10 9.36 6.15
N SER A 4 -7.38 8.99 6.21
CA SER A 4 -7.80 7.59 6.46
C SER A 4 -7.30 6.61 5.39
N PHE A 5 -7.15 7.03 4.14
CA PHE A 5 -6.67 6.17 3.06
C PHE A 5 -5.17 5.89 3.19
N ASP A 6 -4.38 6.94 3.42
CA ASP A 6 -2.93 6.81 3.64
C ASP A 6 -2.61 6.00 4.88
N ALA A 7 -3.34 6.22 5.98
CA ALA A 7 -3.15 5.48 7.21
C ALA A 7 -3.36 3.97 7.02
N ALA A 8 -4.40 3.58 6.28
CA ALA A 8 -4.69 2.17 5.99
C ALA A 8 -3.59 1.51 5.14
N TYR A 9 -3.09 2.20 4.11
CA TYR A 9 -2.00 1.69 3.28
C TYR A 9 -0.68 1.61 4.04
N HIS A 10 -0.32 2.66 4.80
CA HIS A 10 0.91 2.67 5.59
C HIS A 10 0.90 1.58 6.67
N SER A 11 -0.23 1.35 7.35
CA SER A 11 -0.34 0.28 8.35
C SER A 11 -0.06 -1.10 7.74
N LEU A 12 -0.54 -1.35 6.51
CA LEU A 12 -0.21 -2.58 5.77
C LEU A 12 1.28 -2.65 5.43
N CYS A 13 1.88 -1.56 4.95
CA CYS A 13 3.31 -1.53 4.66
C CYS A 13 4.16 -1.79 5.90
N GLU A 14 3.83 -1.16 7.03
CA GLU A 14 4.49 -1.38 8.33
C GLU A 14 4.39 -2.85 8.75
N GLU A 15 3.19 -3.45 8.67
CA GLU A 15 3.00 -4.86 9.00
C GLU A 15 3.80 -5.80 8.09
N VAL A 16 3.87 -5.52 6.78
CA VAL A 16 4.71 -6.29 5.85
C VAL A 16 6.18 -6.18 6.22
N LEU A 17 6.65 -5.00 6.62
CA LEU A 17 8.04 -4.80 7.02
C LEU A 17 8.38 -5.47 8.35
N GLU A 18 7.46 -5.46 9.31
CA GLU A 18 7.69 -5.97 10.65
C GLU A 18 7.60 -7.50 10.73
N ILE A 19 6.56 -8.11 10.13
CA ILE A 19 6.26 -9.54 10.29
C ILE A 19 6.19 -10.31 8.97
N GLY A 20 6.48 -9.66 7.84
CA GLY A 20 6.49 -10.30 6.53
C GLY A 20 7.65 -11.29 6.35
N ASN A 21 7.48 -12.23 5.43
CA ASN A 21 8.49 -13.23 5.10
C ASN A 21 9.33 -12.75 3.91
N THR A 22 10.66 -12.82 4.05
CA THR A 22 11.58 -12.60 2.94
C THR A 22 11.54 -13.78 1.97
N ARG A 23 11.40 -13.51 0.67
CA ARG A 23 11.32 -14.51 -0.40
C ARG A 23 12.09 -14.05 -1.63
N ASN A 24 12.64 -15.00 -2.37
CA ASN A 24 13.14 -14.75 -3.72
C ASN A 24 11.97 -14.56 -4.68
N ASP A 25 12.16 -13.72 -5.69
CA ASP A 25 11.14 -13.38 -6.68
C ASP A 25 11.69 -13.52 -8.11
N ARG A 26 10.82 -13.41 -9.12
CA ARG A 26 11.19 -13.58 -10.53
C ARG A 26 12.21 -12.54 -11.02
N THR A 27 12.31 -11.40 -10.34
CA THR A 27 13.26 -10.33 -10.70
C THR A 27 14.64 -10.50 -10.07
N ASN A 28 14.81 -11.48 -9.17
CA ASN A 28 16.01 -11.69 -8.35
C ASN A 28 16.36 -10.52 -7.41
N THR A 29 15.41 -9.62 -7.15
CA THR A 29 15.60 -8.54 -6.16
C THR A 29 15.27 -9.02 -4.75
N GLY A 30 14.36 -9.98 -4.64
CA GLY A 30 13.77 -10.41 -3.38
C GLY A 30 12.60 -9.52 -2.95
N THR A 31 11.79 -10.02 -2.03
CA THR A 31 10.60 -9.34 -1.53
C THR A 31 10.33 -9.70 -0.08
N ILE A 32 9.86 -8.75 0.72
CA ILE A 32 9.25 -9.02 2.02
C ILE A 32 7.73 -9.07 1.80
N SER A 33 7.09 -10.19 2.16
CA SER A 33 5.69 -10.44 1.76
C SER A 33 4.85 -11.04 2.89
N LYS A 34 3.58 -10.65 2.93
CA LYS A 34 2.53 -11.23 3.78
C LYS A 34 1.42 -11.79 2.89
N PHE A 35 0.89 -12.96 3.23
CA PHE A 35 -0.23 -13.56 2.50
C PHE A 35 -1.56 -13.08 3.09
N GLY A 36 -2.45 -12.60 2.23
CA GLY A 36 -3.81 -12.21 2.59
C GLY A 36 -3.90 -10.91 3.40
N HIS A 37 -4.45 -9.86 2.78
CA HIS A 37 -4.86 -8.63 3.46
C HIS A 37 -6.01 -7.98 2.70
N GLN A 38 -6.90 -7.27 3.39
CA GLN A 38 -8.04 -6.59 2.77
C GLN A 38 -8.07 -5.11 3.18
N LEU A 39 -8.09 -4.24 2.18
CA LEU A 39 -8.36 -2.81 2.35
C LEU A 39 -9.76 -2.48 1.83
N ARG A 40 -10.46 -1.56 2.50
CA ARG A 40 -11.79 -1.08 2.12
C ARG A 40 -11.82 0.43 2.19
N PHE A 41 -12.33 1.07 1.14
CA PHE A 41 -12.42 2.52 1.03
C PHE A 41 -13.84 2.93 0.68
N ASP A 42 -14.39 3.88 1.44
CA ASP A 42 -15.70 4.48 1.14
C ASP A 42 -15.51 5.56 0.06
N LEU A 43 -15.92 5.24 -1.17
CA LEU A 43 -15.77 6.14 -2.32
C LEU A 43 -16.71 7.37 -2.24
N SER A 44 -17.74 7.34 -1.38
CA SER A 44 -18.56 8.53 -1.12
C SER A 44 -17.79 9.62 -0.36
N LYS A 45 -16.68 9.25 0.30
CA LYS A 45 -15.78 10.17 1.02
C LYS A 45 -14.67 10.74 0.13
N GLY A 46 -14.59 10.31 -1.12
CA GLY A 46 -13.59 10.75 -2.09
C GLY A 46 -12.84 9.59 -2.74
N PHE A 47 -11.86 9.94 -3.56
CA PHE A 47 -11.05 8.98 -4.29
C PHE A 47 -9.78 8.62 -3.48
N PRO A 48 -9.47 7.32 -3.27
CA PRO A 48 -8.35 6.88 -2.44
C PRO A 48 -7.00 7.00 -3.14
N LEU A 49 -6.66 8.21 -3.61
CA LEU A 49 -5.33 8.52 -4.11
C LEU A 49 -4.41 8.78 -2.91
N LEU A 50 -3.28 8.08 -2.86
CA LEU A 50 -2.28 8.27 -1.81
C LEU A 50 -1.71 9.70 -1.86
N THR A 51 -1.53 10.32 -0.69
CA THR A 51 -1.07 11.72 -0.60
C THR A 51 0.31 11.89 0.03
N THR A 52 0.84 10.83 0.64
CA THR A 52 2.20 10.80 1.22
C THR A 52 3.33 10.80 0.18
N LYS A 53 2.98 10.54 -1.08
CA LYS A 53 3.87 10.67 -2.25
C LYS A 53 3.07 11.17 -3.45
N LYS A 54 3.68 12.03 -4.26
CA LYS A 54 3.05 12.52 -5.50
C LYS A 54 2.82 11.37 -6.47
N VAL A 55 1.56 11.18 -6.88
CA VAL A 55 1.15 10.23 -7.93
C VAL A 55 0.86 11.00 -9.21
N SER A 56 1.44 10.57 -10.33
CA SER A 56 1.13 11.15 -11.65
C SER A 56 -0.20 10.62 -12.17
N PHE A 57 -1.31 11.16 -11.69
CA PHE A 57 -2.65 10.60 -11.96
C PHE A 57 -3.00 10.56 -13.45
N LYS A 58 -2.56 11.55 -14.24
CA LYS A 58 -2.78 11.59 -15.69
C LYS A 58 -2.18 10.41 -16.46
N LEU A 59 -1.16 9.74 -15.91
CA LEU A 59 -0.54 8.56 -16.55
C LEU A 59 -1.24 7.25 -16.18
N VAL A 60 -2.06 7.26 -15.13
CA VAL A 60 -2.70 6.06 -14.57
C VAL A 60 -4.19 6.02 -14.88
N ALA A 61 -4.84 7.18 -14.99
CA ALA A 61 -6.27 7.33 -15.27
C ALA A 61 -6.63 7.04 -16.73
#